data_AF-A0A963XUK7-F1
#
_entry.id   AF-A0A963XUK7-F1
#
_cell.length_a   1.000
_cell.length_b   1.000
_cell.length_c   1.000
_cell.angle_alpha   90.00
_cell.angle_beta   90.00
_cell.angle_gamma   90.00
#
_symmetry.space_group_name_H-M   'P 1'
#
loop_
_entity.id
_entity.type
_entity.pdbx_description
1 polymer ?
#
loop_
_entity_poly.entity_id
_entity_poly.type
_entity_poly.pdbx_seq_one_letter_code
_entity_poly.pdbx_strand_id
1 'polypeptide(L)'
;MPIEHGPKFAKVGQAGTRLLEASPRPDPPAARGILPLHHSPGSEKRPARSAQHRAGHHSTHKLTETAQVLSFNIMVKSESPQLSVIFHALGDPTRRGMIRDLAQGERTVSDLAEPYAISLAAASKHVKALEAAGLIRREIRWRTHVCHLKPEALAAAHEWLDTYRRFWTERLDVLEDLLRQDDAAKPPEPKGNSK
;
A
#
# COMPACT_ATOMS: atom_id res chain seq x y z
N MET A 1 -10.03 57.93 30.02
CA MET A 1 -10.65 59.11 29.38
C MET A 1 -9.61 60.24 29.47
N PRO A 2 -9.33 61.01 28.41
CA PRO A 2 -10.25 61.47 27.35
C PRO A 2 -10.04 60.76 26.00
N ILE A 3 -11.05 60.30 25.23
CA ILE A 3 -12.08 60.96 24.36
C ILE A 3 -11.57 62.03 23.39
N GLU A 4 -11.85 61.78 22.09
CA GLU A 4 -12.36 62.68 21.01
C GLU A 4 -12.17 61.92 19.66
N HIS A 5 -13.22 61.32 19.10
CA HIS A 5 -14.01 61.87 17.96
C HIS A 5 -13.21 61.90 16.65
N GLY A 6 -13.47 61.04 15.67
CA GLY A 6 -14.75 60.96 14.96
C GLY A 6 -14.49 60.98 13.44
N PRO A 7 -15.53 60.78 12.61
CA PRO A 7 -15.56 59.88 11.45
C PRO A 7 -15.28 60.59 10.11
N LYS A 8 -15.35 59.85 8.99
CA LYS A 8 -15.70 60.26 7.58
C LYS A 8 -15.05 59.29 6.56
N PHE A 9 -15.64 58.74 5.49
CA PHE A 9 -16.92 58.90 4.79
C PHE A 9 -17.23 57.62 3.99
N ALA A 10 -18.52 57.39 3.75
CA ALA A 10 -19.08 56.42 2.82
C ALA A 10 -19.20 56.99 1.39
N LYS A 11 -19.18 56.13 0.36
CA LYS A 11 -20.11 56.02 -0.81
C LYS A 11 -19.50 55.09 -1.89
N VAL A 12 -20.14 54.01 -2.33
CA VAL A 12 -21.34 53.82 -3.21
C VAL A 12 -20.94 53.45 -4.65
N GLY A 13 -21.60 52.41 -5.17
CA GLY A 13 -21.64 52.02 -6.59
C GLY A 13 -21.63 50.48 -6.74
N GLN A 14 -22.72 49.75 -6.49
CA GLN A 14 -23.83 49.44 -7.43
C GLN A 14 -23.41 48.97 -8.84
N ALA A 15 -23.45 47.65 -9.04
CA ALA A 15 -24.06 46.91 -10.16
C ALA A 15 -23.89 45.41 -9.83
N GLY A 16 -24.88 44.52 -9.79
CA GLY A 16 -26.20 44.55 -10.39
C GLY A 16 -26.30 43.62 -11.59
N THR A 17 -26.08 42.31 -11.45
CA THR A 17 -26.67 41.32 -12.38
C THR A 17 -26.96 39.98 -11.72
N ARG A 18 -28.27 39.79 -11.56
CA ARG A 18 -29.06 38.60 -11.24
C ARG A 18 -29.00 37.62 -12.42
N LEU A 19 -28.89 36.30 -12.18
CA LEU A 19 -29.83 35.28 -12.70
C LEU A 19 -29.41 33.84 -12.32
N LEU A 20 -30.38 33.13 -11.69
CA LEU A 20 -30.74 31.70 -11.75
C LEU A 20 -29.75 30.68 -11.15
N GLU A 21 -30.01 30.16 -9.94
CA GLU A 21 -30.92 29.02 -9.65
C GLU A 21 -30.81 27.84 -10.62
N ALA A 22 -30.21 26.74 -10.15
CA ALA A 22 -30.85 25.41 -10.09
C ALA A 22 -29.80 24.32 -9.82
N SER A 23 -29.80 23.79 -8.60
CA SER A 23 -29.41 22.40 -8.34
C SER A 23 -30.70 21.62 -8.12
N PRO A 24 -30.83 20.42 -8.70
CA PRO A 24 -30.95 19.27 -7.81
C PRO A 24 -30.18 18.04 -8.30
N ARG A 25 -29.63 17.28 -7.35
CA ARG A 25 -29.32 15.84 -7.48
C ARG A 25 -30.64 15.03 -7.35
N PRO A 26 -30.61 13.69 -7.33
CA PRO A 26 -30.07 12.67 -8.25
C PRO A 26 -31.20 11.70 -8.72
N ASP A 27 -30.93 10.76 -9.63
CA ASP A 27 -31.69 9.49 -9.71
C ASP A 27 -30.82 8.34 -10.31
N PRO A 28 -30.80 7.14 -9.70
CA PRO A 28 -30.22 5.91 -10.25
C PRO A 28 -31.33 4.88 -10.65
N PRO A 29 -31.00 3.61 -10.95
CA PRO A 29 -31.06 2.98 -12.27
C PRO A 29 -32.33 2.12 -12.52
N ALA A 30 -32.81 2.08 -13.76
CA ALA A 30 -33.88 1.16 -14.17
C ALA A 30 -33.59 0.52 -15.54
N ALA A 31 -33.20 -0.76 -15.53
CA ALA A 31 -33.50 -1.71 -16.60
C ALA A 31 -33.39 -3.15 -16.05
N ARG A 32 -34.46 -3.60 -15.39
CA ARG A 32 -34.79 -5.02 -15.21
C ARG A 32 -35.63 -5.44 -16.43
N GLY A 33 -35.28 -6.57 -17.04
CA GLY A 33 -36.01 -7.12 -18.18
C GLY A 33 -35.72 -8.61 -18.44
N ILE A 34 -36.34 -9.47 -17.63
CA ILE A 34 -37.02 -10.73 -18.03
C ILE A 34 -36.15 -11.95 -18.49
N LEU A 35 -36.02 -12.93 -17.59
CA LEU A 35 -35.93 -14.41 -17.81
C LEU A 35 -37.30 -14.98 -18.27
N PRO A 36 -37.50 -16.29 -18.52
CA PRO A 36 -36.68 -17.34 -19.17
C PRO A 36 -37.51 -18.14 -20.22
N LEU A 37 -36.90 -19.07 -20.97
CA LEU A 37 -37.64 -20.24 -21.49
C LEU A 37 -36.85 -21.53 -21.24
N HIS A 38 -37.53 -22.43 -20.51
CA HIS A 38 -37.16 -23.82 -20.26
C HIS A 38 -37.19 -24.66 -21.53
N HIS A 39 -36.22 -25.59 -21.67
CA HIS A 39 -36.48 -26.98 -22.05
C HIS A 39 -35.18 -27.82 -21.86
N SER A 40 -35.35 -29.01 -21.30
CA SER A 40 -34.38 -30.06 -20.98
C SER A 40 -35.01 -31.39 -21.46
N PRO A 41 -34.35 -32.55 -21.39
CA PRO A 41 -33.10 -33.01 -22.02
C PRO A 41 -33.39 -34.18 -22.99
N GLY A 42 -32.39 -34.61 -23.78
CA GLY A 42 -32.52 -35.76 -24.68
C GLY A 42 -31.20 -36.51 -24.85
N SER A 43 -31.16 -37.72 -24.29
CA SER A 43 -30.13 -38.76 -24.39
C SER A 43 -29.86 -39.21 -25.83
N GLU A 44 -28.62 -39.64 -26.14
CA GLU A 44 -28.31 -41.05 -26.48
C GLU A 44 -26.88 -41.29 -27.04
N LYS A 45 -26.27 -42.32 -26.44
CA LYS A 45 -25.50 -43.42 -27.08
C LYS A 45 -24.12 -43.16 -27.70
N ARG A 46 -23.13 -43.57 -26.90
CA ARG A 46 -21.90 -44.29 -27.29
C ARG A 46 -22.13 -45.34 -28.38
N PRO A 47 -21.12 -45.59 -29.23
CA PRO A 47 -20.50 -46.91 -29.15
C PRO A 47 -18.95 -46.88 -29.17
N ALA A 48 -18.40 -47.99 -28.71
CA ALA A 48 -16.98 -48.29 -28.59
C ALA A 48 -16.33 -48.68 -29.93
N ARG A 49 -15.03 -48.40 -30.09
CA ARG A 49 -14.11 -49.34 -30.72
C ARG A 49 -12.65 -49.09 -30.36
N SER A 50 -12.00 -50.19 -30.04
CA SER A 50 -10.64 -50.40 -29.59
C SER A 50 -9.64 -50.26 -30.73
N ALA A 51 -8.45 -49.71 -30.46
CA ALA A 51 -7.22 -50.09 -31.14
C ALA A 51 -6.00 -49.77 -30.28
N GLN A 52 -5.40 -50.83 -29.78
CA GLN A 52 -4.10 -50.94 -29.15
C GLN A 52 -3.00 -50.34 -30.04
N HIS A 53 -2.06 -49.56 -29.51
CA HIS A 53 -0.63 -49.74 -29.84
C HIS A 53 0.29 -49.12 -28.78
N ARG A 54 1.45 -49.75 -28.67
CA ARG A 54 2.34 -49.88 -27.50
C ARG A 54 3.51 -48.88 -27.59
N ALA A 55 4.09 -48.63 -26.41
CA ALA A 55 5.49 -48.31 -26.12
C ALA A 55 5.96 -46.85 -26.15
N GLY A 56 6.42 -46.40 -24.97
CA GLY A 56 7.14 -45.17 -24.74
C GLY A 56 7.24 -44.83 -23.25
N HIS A 57 7.74 -45.76 -22.44
CA HIS A 57 8.01 -45.49 -21.02
C HIS A 57 9.25 -44.60 -20.88
N HIS A 58 9.06 -43.27 -20.92
CA HIS A 58 10.06 -42.34 -20.41
C HIS A 58 9.68 -41.97 -18.98
N SER A 59 10.30 -42.70 -18.06
CA SER A 59 10.23 -42.47 -16.63
C SER A 59 10.93 -41.16 -16.29
N THR A 60 10.17 -40.12 -15.98
CA THR A 60 10.65 -38.85 -15.41
C THR A 60 10.85 -38.95 -13.89
N HIS A 61 11.10 -40.15 -13.36
CA HIS A 61 11.35 -40.38 -11.92
C HIS A 61 12.72 -39.91 -11.41
N LYS A 62 13.45 -39.07 -12.17
CA LYS A 62 14.80 -38.61 -11.83
C LYS A 62 14.95 -37.08 -11.84
N LEU A 63 13.92 -36.35 -11.42
CA LEU A 63 14.06 -34.94 -11.00
C LEU A 63 13.75 -34.73 -9.51
N THR A 64 13.52 -35.80 -8.76
CA THR A 64 13.42 -35.77 -7.29
C THR A 64 14.76 -36.17 -6.69
N GLU A 65 15.82 -35.43 -7.01
CA GLU A 65 17.00 -35.43 -6.14
C GLU A 65 16.73 -34.44 -5.02
N THR A 66 16.79 -34.95 -3.80
CA THR A 66 16.24 -34.38 -2.57
C THR A 66 17.06 -33.20 -2.09
N ALA A 67 17.09 -32.10 -2.83
CA ALA A 67 17.37 -30.78 -2.30
C ALA A 67 16.02 -30.09 -2.10
N GLN A 68 15.36 -30.37 -0.97
CA GLN A 68 14.26 -29.55 -0.48
C GLN A 68 14.82 -28.18 -0.10
N VAL A 69 15.16 -27.36 -1.10
CA VAL A 69 15.15 -25.92 -0.90
C VAL A 69 13.70 -25.60 -0.65
N LEU A 70 13.38 -25.32 0.60
CA LEU A 70 12.08 -24.84 1.04
C LEU A 70 11.73 -23.62 0.18
N SER A 71 10.97 -23.84 -0.89
CA SER A 71 10.12 -22.84 -1.50
C SER A 71 9.15 -22.43 -0.41
N PHE A 72 9.54 -21.48 0.43
CA PHE A 72 8.69 -20.84 1.42
C PHE A 72 7.64 -20.07 0.64
N ASN A 73 6.58 -20.77 0.25
CA ASN A 73 5.36 -20.17 -0.22
C ASN A 73 4.74 -19.53 1.02
N ILE A 74 5.14 -18.29 1.31
CA ILE A 74 4.39 -17.43 2.22
C ILE A 74 3.06 -17.24 1.50
N MET A 75 2.10 -18.11 1.83
CA MET A 75 0.74 -17.99 1.39
C MET A 75 0.30 -16.58 1.76
N VAL A 76 0.09 -15.76 0.72
CA VAL A 76 -0.53 -14.45 0.80
C VAL A 76 -1.96 -14.69 1.28
N LYS A 77 -2.14 -14.81 2.59
CA LYS A 77 -3.37 -14.33 3.21
C LYS A 77 -3.46 -12.88 2.75
N SER A 78 -4.61 -12.47 2.22
CA SER A 78 -4.84 -11.08 1.80
C SER A 78 -4.63 -10.20 3.03
N GLU A 79 -3.38 -9.78 3.24
CA GLU A 79 -2.99 -9.14 4.47
C GLU A 79 -3.66 -7.79 4.51
N SER A 80 -4.26 -7.52 5.67
CA SER A 80 -4.97 -6.32 6.07
C SER A 80 -5.03 -5.24 4.98
N PRO A 81 -6.21 -5.01 4.35
CA PRO A 81 -6.36 -3.94 3.36
C PRO A 81 -5.78 -2.60 3.82
N GLN A 82 -5.77 -2.36 5.14
CA GLN A 82 -5.15 -1.20 5.76
C GLN A 82 -3.62 -1.14 5.59
N LEU A 83 -2.89 -2.24 5.78
CA LEU A 83 -1.43 -2.27 5.58
C LEU A 83 -1.07 -1.98 4.13
N SER A 84 -1.84 -2.52 3.18
CA SER A 84 -1.66 -2.23 1.75
C SER A 84 -1.77 -0.72 1.46
N VAL A 85 -2.76 -0.05 2.05
CA VAL A 85 -2.93 1.41 1.89
C VAL A 85 -1.79 2.18 2.56
N ILE A 86 -1.31 1.73 3.74
CA ILE A 86 -0.17 2.34 4.43
C ILE A 86 1.10 2.23 3.58
N PHE A 87 1.46 1.04 3.10
CA PHE A 87 2.66 0.87 2.27
C PHE A 87 2.55 1.59 0.93
N HIS A 88 1.36 1.61 0.32
CA HIS A 88 1.13 2.42 -0.87
C HIS A 88 1.39 3.91 -0.59
N ALA A 89 0.89 4.43 0.54
CA ALA A 89 1.16 5.80 0.96
C ALA A 89 2.65 6.03 1.27
N LEU A 90 3.33 5.12 1.94
CA LEU A 90 4.75 5.25 2.27
C LEU A 90 5.69 5.05 1.06
N GLY A 91 5.22 4.48 -0.06
CA GLY A 91 6.02 4.26 -1.26
C GLY A 91 6.50 5.54 -1.96
N ASP A 92 5.81 6.66 -1.76
CA ASP A 92 6.13 7.94 -2.40
C ASP A 92 7.12 8.79 -1.56
N PRO A 93 8.21 9.31 -2.16
CA PRO A 93 9.21 10.07 -1.43
C PRO A 93 8.67 11.38 -0.86
N THR A 94 7.78 12.07 -1.57
CA THR A 94 7.16 13.33 -1.11
C THR A 94 6.29 13.07 0.12
N ARG A 95 5.47 12.02 0.12
CA ARG A 95 4.67 11.61 1.28
C ARG A 95 5.54 11.24 2.49
N ARG A 96 6.65 10.52 2.30
CA ARG A 96 7.60 10.24 3.39
C ARG A 96 8.25 11.52 3.94
N GLY A 97 8.57 12.46 3.05
CA GLY A 97 9.05 13.78 3.43
C GLY A 97 8.04 14.53 4.30
N MET A 98 6.78 14.62 3.87
CA MET A 98 5.71 15.25 4.65
C MET A 98 5.50 14.60 6.02
N ILE A 99 5.59 13.26 6.12
CA ILE A 99 5.53 12.55 7.41
C ILE A 99 6.69 12.96 8.32
N ARG A 100 7.91 13.04 7.79
CA ARG A 100 9.08 13.49 8.55
C ARG A 100 8.92 14.92 9.04
N ASP A 101 8.35 15.80 8.21
CA ASP A 101 8.11 17.19 8.59
C ASP A 101 7.04 17.29 9.69
N LEU A 102 6.01 16.43 9.63
CA LEU A 102 4.96 16.32 10.67
C LEU A 102 5.45 15.67 11.97
N ALA A 103 6.49 14.83 11.91
CA ALA A 103 7.12 14.28 13.11
C ALA A 103 7.82 15.35 13.95
N GLN A 104 8.17 16.50 13.36
CA GLN A 104 8.75 17.65 14.06
C GLN A 104 7.70 18.59 14.65
N GLY A 105 6.43 18.47 14.26
CA GLY A 105 5.34 19.33 14.72
C GLY A 105 4.17 19.38 13.76
N GLU A 106 3.03 19.90 14.24
CA GLU A 106 1.88 20.18 13.39
C GLU A 106 2.21 21.25 12.33
N ARG A 107 1.72 21.05 11.10
CA ARG A 107 2.02 21.94 9.97
C ARG A 107 0.79 22.11 9.10
N THR A 108 0.69 23.24 8.40
CA THR A 108 -0.39 23.47 7.45
C THR A 108 -0.11 22.74 6.13
N VAL A 109 -1.14 22.53 5.32
CA VAL A 109 -0.96 21.94 3.97
C VAL A 109 -0.01 22.79 3.10
N SER A 110 -0.01 24.12 3.29
CA SER A 110 0.89 25.02 2.59
C SER A 110 2.34 24.84 3.03
N ASP A 111 2.58 24.74 4.35
CA ASP A 111 3.93 24.52 4.89
C ASP A 111 4.50 23.16 4.44
N LEU A 112 3.64 22.14 4.34
CA LEU A 112 4.04 20.83 3.83
C LEU A 112 4.36 20.83 2.33
N ALA A 113 3.88 21.82 1.58
CA ALA A 113 4.13 21.93 0.14
C ALA A 113 5.44 22.67 -0.18
N GLU A 114 5.85 23.59 0.70
CA GLU A 114 7.00 24.48 0.52
C GLU A 114 8.29 23.76 0.08
N PRO A 115 8.69 22.62 0.68
CA PRO A 115 9.98 22.00 0.35
C PRO A 115 10.03 21.29 -1.01
N TYR A 116 8.88 21.03 -1.65
CA TYR A 116 8.78 20.10 -2.78
C TYR A 116 8.50 20.78 -4.12
N ALA A 117 8.38 22.11 -4.16
CA ALA A 117 8.07 22.90 -5.37
C ALA A 117 6.84 22.37 -6.15
N ILE A 118 5.85 21.83 -5.44
CA ILE A 118 4.61 21.31 -6.03
C ILE A 118 3.46 22.29 -5.82
N SER A 119 2.42 22.18 -6.66
CA SER A 119 1.19 22.95 -6.46
C SER A 119 0.47 22.53 -5.17
N LEU A 120 -0.29 23.46 -4.57
CA LEU A 120 -1.14 23.14 -3.40
C LEU A 120 -2.17 22.04 -3.70
N ALA A 121 -2.64 21.94 -4.95
CA ALA A 121 -3.53 20.87 -5.37
C ALA A 121 -2.83 19.50 -5.35
N ALA A 122 -1.57 19.43 -5.78
CA ALA A 122 -0.76 18.22 -5.67
C ALA A 122 -0.48 17.87 -4.20
N ALA A 123 -0.04 18.83 -3.40
CA ALA A 123 0.17 18.64 -1.95
C ALA A 123 -1.10 18.12 -1.25
N SER A 124 -2.26 18.68 -1.59
CA SER A 124 -3.56 18.23 -1.07
C SER A 124 -3.88 16.79 -1.44
N LYS A 125 -3.46 16.30 -2.62
CA LYS A 125 -3.60 14.88 -3.00
C LYS A 125 -2.70 13.98 -2.14
N HIS A 126 -1.46 14.38 -1.89
CA HIS A 126 -0.56 13.65 -0.99
C HIS A 126 -1.13 13.58 0.43
N VAL A 127 -1.62 14.71 0.96
CA VAL A 127 -2.28 14.79 2.27
C VAL A 127 -3.51 13.88 2.33
N LYS A 128 -4.38 13.89 1.31
CA LYS A 128 -5.54 12.98 1.26
C LYS A 128 -5.15 11.50 1.25
N ALA A 129 -4.10 11.14 0.53
CA ALA A 129 -3.61 9.77 0.50
C ALA A 129 -3.06 9.33 1.87
N LEU A 130 -2.34 10.23 2.55
CA LEU A 130 -1.85 10.00 3.92
C LEU A 130 -3.00 9.89 4.93
N GLU A 131 -4.04 10.70 4.79
CA GLU A 131 -5.25 10.66 5.63
C GLU A 131 -6.03 9.35 5.42
N ALA A 132 -6.17 8.91 4.16
CA ALA A 132 -6.79 7.62 3.82
C ALA A 132 -6.01 6.42 4.39
N ALA A 133 -4.67 6.53 4.47
CA ALA A 133 -3.82 5.54 5.12
C ALA A 133 -3.88 5.58 6.66
N GLY A 134 -4.57 6.57 7.25
CA GLY A 134 -4.62 6.77 8.69
C GLY A 134 -3.32 7.30 9.29
N LEU A 135 -2.34 7.69 8.46
CA LEU A 135 -1.02 8.17 8.89
C LEU A 135 -1.07 9.61 9.41
N ILE A 136 -2.08 10.38 9.02
CA ILE A 136 -2.29 11.75 9.48
C ILE A 136 -3.75 12.01 9.85
N ARG A 137 -3.99 13.09 10.57
CA ARG A 137 -5.30 13.72 10.78
C ARG A 137 -5.25 15.17 10.40
N ARG A 138 -6.35 15.66 9.84
CA ARG A 138 -6.51 17.06 9.46
C ARG A 138 -7.53 17.75 10.35
N GLU A 139 -7.17 18.91 10.87
CA GLU A 139 -8.02 19.79 11.65
C GLU A 139 -8.20 21.12 10.89
N ILE A 140 -9.40 21.70 10.93
CA ILE A 140 -9.65 23.03 10.38
C ILE A 140 -9.52 24.03 11.53
N ARG A 141 -8.47 24.85 11.50
CA ARG A 141 -8.30 25.98 12.42
C ARG A 141 -8.55 27.27 11.65
N TRP A 142 -9.69 27.90 11.90
CA TRP A 142 -10.17 29.10 11.21
C TRP A 142 -10.33 28.89 9.70
N ARG A 143 -9.34 29.32 8.91
CA ARG A 143 -9.31 29.19 7.44
C ARG A 143 -8.22 28.24 6.95
N THR A 144 -7.50 27.60 7.88
CA THR A 144 -6.30 26.84 7.57
C THR A 144 -6.47 25.38 7.95
N HIS A 145 -6.03 24.48 7.07
CA HIS A 145 -5.97 23.05 7.33
C HIS A 145 -4.65 22.71 8.01
N VAL A 146 -4.70 22.36 9.29
CA VAL A 146 -3.57 21.90 10.08
C VAL A 146 -3.54 20.38 10.05
N CYS A 147 -2.37 19.82 9.77
CA CYS A 147 -2.13 18.39 9.70
C CYS A 147 -1.33 17.94 10.92
N HIS A 148 -1.68 16.78 11.46
CA HIS A 148 -0.97 16.13 12.55
C HIS A 148 -0.62 14.69 12.17
N LEU A 149 0.53 14.22 12.64
CA LEU A 149 0.92 12.82 12.52
C LEU A 149 0.05 11.94 13.45
N LYS A 150 -0.30 10.75 12.96
CA LYS A 150 -0.91 9.67 13.76
C LYS A 150 0.10 8.53 13.94
N PRO A 151 0.72 8.39 15.11
CA PRO A 151 1.75 7.37 15.35
C PRO A 151 1.19 5.93 15.31
N GLU A 152 -0.11 5.74 15.53
CA GLU A 152 -0.74 4.42 15.65
C GLU A 152 -0.67 3.63 14.34
N ALA A 153 -0.93 4.29 13.21
CA ALA A 153 -0.84 3.65 11.90
C ALA A 153 0.60 3.28 11.52
N LEU A 154 1.59 4.07 11.98
CA LEU A 154 3.01 3.77 11.83
C LEU A 154 3.43 2.57 12.67
N ALA A 155 2.91 2.45 13.90
CA ALA A 155 3.20 1.33 14.78
C ALA A 155 2.77 -0.01 14.17
N ALA A 156 1.58 -0.08 13.55
CA ALA A 156 1.10 -1.29 12.89
C ALA A 156 2.00 -1.73 11.72
N ALA A 157 2.47 -0.79 10.91
CA ALA A 157 3.42 -1.09 9.83
C ALA A 157 4.78 -1.54 10.38
N HIS A 158 5.24 -0.95 11.49
CA HIS A 158 6.48 -1.32 12.14
C HIS A 158 6.43 -2.74 12.73
N GLU A 159 5.35 -3.10 13.43
CA GLU A 159 5.14 -4.44 13.99
C GLU A 159 5.15 -5.52 12.90
N TRP A 160 4.50 -5.23 11.78
CA TRP A 160 4.53 -6.09 10.60
C TRP A 160 5.95 -6.31 10.09
N LEU A 161 6.71 -5.22 9.86
CA LEU A 161 8.11 -5.30 9.43
C LEU A 161 8.99 -6.04 10.45
N ASP A 162 8.74 -5.86 11.75
CA ASP A 162 9.50 -6.49 12.81
C ASP A 162 9.33 -8.01 12.84
N THR A 163 8.13 -8.49 12.50
CA THR A 163 7.85 -9.93 12.33
C THR A 163 8.74 -10.55 11.26
N TYR A 164 8.85 -9.90 10.11
CA TYR A 164 9.72 -10.36 9.02
C TYR A 164 11.20 -10.22 9.37
N ARG A 165 11.59 -9.14 10.06
CA ARG A 165 12.97 -8.96 10.53
C ARG A 165 13.41 -10.14 11.39
N ARG A 166 12.63 -10.51 12.40
CA ARG A 166 12.92 -11.64 13.30
C ARG A 166 13.05 -12.94 12.52
N PHE A 167 12.10 -13.22 11.62
CA PHE A 167 12.12 -14.41 10.78
C PHE A 167 13.43 -14.53 9.99
N TRP A 168 13.88 -13.44 9.34
CA TRP A 168 15.12 -13.47 8.56
C TRP A 168 16.36 -13.54 9.43
N THR A 169 16.39 -12.83 10.56
CA THR A 169 17.51 -12.89 11.52
C THR A 169 17.72 -14.32 12.01
N GLU A 170 16.67 -15.00 12.48
CA GLU A 170 16.77 -16.38 12.96
C GLU A 170 17.32 -17.35 11.89
N ARG A 171 16.94 -17.15 10.61
CA ARG A 171 17.42 -17.99 9.51
C ARG A 171 18.89 -17.73 9.18
N LEU A 172 19.31 -16.48 9.26
CA LEU A 172 20.69 -16.10 9.02
C LEU A 172 21.60 -16.56 10.16
N ASP A 173 21.13 -16.52 11.41
CA ASP A 173 21.87 -17.02 12.57
C ASP A 173 22.16 -18.53 12.44
N VAL A 174 21.16 -19.31 12.02
CA VAL A 174 21.34 -20.76 11.75
C VAL A 174 22.36 -21.00 10.64
N LEU A 175 22.32 -20.19 9.58
CA LEU A 175 23.29 -20.32 8.49
C LEU A 175 24.70 -19.97 8.95
N GLU A 176 24.87 -18.93 9.76
CA GLU A 176 26.15 -18.54 10.34
C GLU A 176 26.75 -19.69 11.18
N ASP A 177 25.93 -20.33 12.01
CA ASP A 177 26.37 -21.46 12.84
C ASP A 177 26.82 -22.66 12.01
N LEU A 178 26.10 -22.99 10.93
CA LEU A 178 26.49 -24.08 10.02
C LEU A 178 27.80 -23.78 9.29
N LEU A 179 27.97 -22.56 8.79
CA LEU A 179 29.22 -22.15 8.12
C LEU A 179 30.41 -22.20 9.09
N ARG A 180 30.21 -21.76 10.34
CA ARG A 180 31.26 -21.84 11.38
C ARG A 180 31.65 -23.27 11.71
N GLN A 181 30.70 -24.21 11.71
CA GLN A 181 30.96 -25.63 11.91
C GLN A 181 31.76 -26.22 10.75
N ASP A 182 31.41 -25.89 9.51
CA ASP A 182 32.14 -26.34 8.31
C ASP A 182 33.58 -25.80 8.28
N ASP A 183 33.78 -24.52 8.59
CA ASP A 183 35.12 -23.92 8.67
C ASP A 183 35.97 -24.55 9.78
N ALA A 184 35.36 -24.87 10.93
CA ALA A 184 36.04 -25.55 12.03
C ALA A 184 36.36 -27.02 11.71
N ALA A 185 35.57 -27.66 10.85
CA ALA A 185 35.78 -29.03 10.39
C ALA A 185 36.83 -29.14 9.26
N LYS A 186 37.19 -28.03 8.60
CA LYS A 186 38.22 -28.03 7.54
C LYS A 186 39.63 -28.24 8.16
N PRO A 187 40.40 -29.27 7.75
CA PRO A 187 41.76 -29.47 8.26
C PRO A 187 42.65 -28.27 7.95
N PRO A 188 43.59 -27.89 8.85
CA PRO A 188 44.51 -26.79 8.59
C PRO A 188 45.33 -27.11 7.33
N GLU A 189 45.26 -26.21 6.34
CA GLU A 189 46.03 -26.33 5.12
C GLU A 189 47.53 -26.38 5.48
N PRO A 190 48.30 -27.37 4.96
CA PRO A 190 49.70 -27.52 5.33
C PRO A 190 50.47 -26.28 4.85
N LYS A 191 51.01 -25.52 5.81
CA LYS A 191 51.94 -24.41 5.53
C LYS A 191 53.15 -25.00 4.81
N GLY A 192 53.21 -24.80 3.49
CA GLY A 192 54.38 -25.13 2.69
C GLY A 192 55.56 -24.27 3.17
N ASN A 193 56.57 -24.91 3.78
CA ASN A 193 57.83 -24.26 4.10
C ASN A 193 58.52 -23.84 2.80
N SER A 194 58.51 -22.55 2.49
CA SER A 194 59.41 -21.97 1.50
C SER A 194 60.82 -21.88 2.10
N LYS A 195 61.72 -22.67 1.52
CA LYS A 195 63.17 -22.66 1.75
C LYS A 195 63.83 -21.73 0.75
#